data_AF-A0A936X2K6-F1
#
_entry.id   AF-A0A936X2K6-F1
#
_cell.length_a   1.000
_cell.length_b   1.000
_cell.length_c   1.000
_cell.angle_alpha   90.00
_cell.angle_beta   90.00
_cell.angle_gamma   90.00
#
_symmetry.space_group_name_H-M   'P 1'
#
loop_
_entity.id
_entity.type
_entity.pdbx_description
1 polymer ?
#
loop_
_entity_poly.entity_id
_entity_poly.type
_entity_poly.pdbx_seq_one_letter_code
_entity_poly.pdbx_strand_id
1 'polypeptide(L)'
;MPFQDVVKNQQASPYKDWFDIISWRDSVTGTKFEYKGWFGVKTLPELKEDADGIVAGPKQYIFNSTMRWMNPMNKGIENGIDGWRLDVAYDVAHPFWKDWRSWVRSINTNAYLTAELVYPIEQTKPYLRGDEFDATMNYNFAFIMHDFFVQDSTGSSVIDFDRKLKELRNAFGEDVAFNMQNLMNSHDATRLASAVANPDGKKFGDWGKYFNWSQKSKNRKYNAQKPTAEQRQKQKLIVAFQMLYLGSPMFFYGDEAGMWGANDPDCRKPMVWPNMKYDTETFNPDQTKHSADVVQFDNDLFSWYKKLIGIRQKYTAVKLGTFNTLTIDDDNRLYAFSRQLGNEEVIVVINRSDKVVLFSDQVLQTKNIKTC
;
A
#
# COMPACT_ATOMS: atom_id res chain seq x y z
N MET A 1 -5.90 -0.12 -31.91
CA MET A 1 -5.09 0.27 -30.74
C MET A 1 -3.65 0.49 -31.18
N PRO A 2 -2.91 1.48 -30.66
CA PRO A 2 -1.56 1.85 -31.15
C PRO A 2 -0.60 0.67 -31.31
N PHE A 3 -0.46 -0.19 -30.30
CA PHE A 3 0.48 -1.32 -30.38
C PHE A 3 0.08 -2.39 -31.41
N GLN A 4 -1.22 -2.70 -31.53
CA GLN A 4 -1.72 -3.63 -32.56
C GLN A 4 -1.41 -3.11 -33.97
N ASP A 5 -1.43 -1.78 -34.16
CA ASP A 5 -1.06 -1.16 -35.42
C ASP A 5 0.44 -1.30 -35.70
N VAL A 6 1.30 -1.14 -34.69
CA VAL A 6 2.75 -1.41 -34.81
C VAL A 6 3.03 -2.86 -35.17
N VAL A 7 2.35 -3.82 -34.52
CA VAL A 7 2.48 -5.25 -34.84
C VAL A 7 2.09 -5.54 -36.29
N LYS A 8 1.00 -4.93 -36.77
CA LYS A 8 0.48 -5.15 -38.13
C LYS A 8 1.30 -4.46 -39.21
N ASN A 9 1.59 -3.17 -39.02
CA ASN A 9 2.13 -2.29 -40.05
C ASN A 9 3.65 -2.04 -39.91
N GLN A 10 4.27 -2.52 -38.83
CA GLN A 10 5.70 -2.42 -38.58
C GLN A 10 6.19 -0.97 -38.73
N GLN A 11 7.26 -0.73 -39.50
CA GLN A 11 7.86 0.59 -39.74
C GLN A 11 6.91 1.59 -40.43
N ALA A 12 5.81 1.12 -41.04
CA ALA A 12 4.79 1.98 -41.65
C ALA A 12 3.73 2.45 -40.64
N SER A 13 3.75 1.94 -39.41
CA SER A 13 2.82 2.39 -38.37
C SER A 13 3.11 3.84 -37.98
N PRO A 14 2.08 4.70 -37.85
CA PRO A 14 2.25 6.04 -37.28
C PRO A 14 2.62 6.01 -35.79
N TYR A 15 2.50 4.84 -35.14
CA TYR A 15 2.82 4.64 -33.72
C TYR A 15 4.17 3.92 -33.51
N LYS A 16 4.99 3.74 -34.56
CA LYS A 16 6.25 3.00 -34.47
C LYS A 16 7.22 3.53 -33.40
N ASP A 17 7.15 4.84 -33.13
CA ASP A 17 7.99 5.54 -32.15
C ASP A 17 7.35 5.65 -30.76
N TRP A 18 6.17 5.05 -30.54
CA TRP A 18 5.50 5.07 -29.24
C TRP A 18 6.01 3.99 -28.27
N PHE A 19 6.69 2.96 -28.78
CA PHE A 19 7.13 1.81 -28.00
C PHE A 19 8.62 1.56 -28.19
N ASP A 20 9.24 0.88 -27.23
CA ASP A 20 10.64 0.50 -27.31
C ASP A 20 10.82 -0.77 -28.18
N ILE A 21 11.01 -0.54 -29.50
CA ILE A 21 11.17 -1.60 -30.50
C ILE A 21 12.65 -1.95 -30.65
N ILE A 22 12.97 -3.24 -30.47
CA ILE A 22 14.32 -3.79 -30.57
C ILE A 22 14.64 -4.17 -32.03
N SER A 23 13.70 -4.80 -32.72
CA SER A 23 13.88 -5.17 -34.13
C SER A 23 12.56 -5.26 -34.88
N TRP A 24 12.61 -4.91 -36.17
CA TRP A 24 11.49 -5.07 -37.11
C TRP A 24 11.56 -6.41 -37.81
N ARG A 25 10.39 -6.93 -38.24
CA ARG A 25 10.36 -8.17 -39.03
C ARG A 25 11.04 -7.96 -40.37
N ASP A 26 11.98 -8.84 -40.69
CA ASP A 26 12.63 -8.89 -42.01
C ASP A 26 12.68 -10.34 -42.49
N SER A 27 11.98 -10.64 -43.58
CA SER A 27 11.91 -11.99 -44.15
C SER A 27 13.19 -12.39 -44.89
N VAL A 28 14.00 -11.42 -45.33
CA VAL A 28 15.24 -11.68 -46.08
C VAL A 28 16.34 -12.14 -45.13
N THR A 29 16.49 -11.46 -44.00
CA THR A 29 17.49 -11.79 -42.97
C THR A 29 16.96 -12.78 -41.92
N GLY A 30 15.65 -13.04 -41.89
CA GLY A 30 14.99 -13.87 -40.89
C GLY A 30 14.81 -13.17 -39.53
N THR A 31 15.01 -11.86 -39.45
CA THR A 31 14.84 -11.09 -38.21
C THR A 31 13.39 -11.11 -37.75
N LYS A 32 13.18 -11.45 -36.48
CA LYS A 32 11.87 -11.44 -35.82
C LYS A 32 11.53 -10.03 -35.34
N PHE A 33 10.24 -9.75 -35.20
CA PHE A 33 9.77 -8.55 -34.55
C PHE A 33 9.95 -8.68 -33.03
N GLU A 34 10.81 -7.85 -32.44
CA GLU A 34 11.09 -7.83 -31.02
C GLU A 34 10.96 -6.42 -30.45
N TYR A 35 10.51 -6.35 -29.20
CA TYR A 35 10.28 -5.12 -28.45
C TYR A 35 10.48 -5.39 -26.96
N LYS A 36 10.73 -4.32 -26.22
CA LYS A 36 10.83 -4.36 -24.77
C LYS A 36 9.42 -4.45 -24.16
N GLY A 37 9.27 -5.35 -23.20
CA GLY A 37 8.08 -5.45 -22.38
C GLY A 37 8.47 -5.33 -20.92
N TRP A 38 7.53 -4.87 -20.09
CA TRP A 38 7.77 -4.65 -18.67
C TRP A 38 8.24 -5.95 -18.00
N PHE A 39 9.44 -5.94 -17.41
CA PHE A 39 10.15 -7.14 -16.93
C PHE A 39 10.19 -8.32 -17.93
N GLY A 40 10.24 -8.02 -19.22
CA GLY A 40 10.24 -9.00 -20.32
C GLY A 40 8.86 -9.58 -20.66
N VAL A 41 7.79 -9.15 -20.00
CA VAL A 41 6.42 -9.63 -20.23
C VAL A 41 5.90 -9.05 -21.55
N LYS A 42 5.80 -9.88 -22.59
CA LYS A 42 5.45 -9.45 -23.96
C LYS A 42 4.02 -8.91 -24.11
N THR A 43 3.11 -9.22 -23.18
CA THR A 43 1.75 -8.63 -23.19
C THR A 43 1.72 -7.20 -22.65
N LEU A 44 2.83 -6.70 -22.10
CA LEU A 44 2.98 -5.37 -21.53
C LEU A 44 4.11 -4.61 -22.25
N PRO A 45 3.90 -4.19 -23.52
CA PRO A 45 4.92 -3.46 -24.27
C PRO A 45 5.23 -2.12 -23.60
N GLU A 46 6.51 -1.83 -23.41
CA GLU A 46 6.93 -0.57 -22.78
C GLU A 46 6.73 0.60 -23.73
N LEU A 47 6.24 1.72 -23.18
CA LEU A 47 6.23 2.99 -23.87
C LEU A 47 7.67 3.47 -24.04
N LYS A 48 7.95 4.09 -25.18
CA LYS A 48 9.29 4.65 -25.42
C LYS A 48 9.54 5.84 -24.50
N GLU A 49 10.72 5.88 -23.92
CA GLU A 49 11.21 6.98 -23.09
C GLU A 49 12.51 7.58 -23.65
N ASP A 50 12.73 8.86 -23.35
CA ASP A 50 13.99 9.56 -23.53
C ASP A 50 14.49 10.12 -22.17
N ALA A 51 15.41 11.10 -22.19
CA ALA A 51 15.94 11.68 -20.96
C ALA A 51 14.88 12.42 -20.10
N ASP A 52 13.78 12.85 -20.71
CA ASP A 52 12.68 13.57 -20.06
C ASP A 52 11.49 12.65 -19.71
N GLY A 53 11.60 11.35 -19.98
CA GLY A 53 10.59 10.32 -19.72
C GLY A 53 9.81 9.93 -20.97
N ILE A 54 8.52 9.63 -20.83
CA ILE A 54 7.68 9.14 -21.94
C ILE A 54 7.64 10.14 -23.09
N VAL A 55 7.94 9.67 -24.31
CA VAL A 55 8.04 10.53 -25.51
C VAL A 55 6.70 11.17 -25.91
N ALA A 56 6.77 12.24 -26.71
CA ALA A 56 5.66 13.17 -26.96
C ALA A 56 4.32 12.52 -27.36
N GLY A 57 4.33 11.53 -28.27
CA GLY A 57 3.13 10.84 -28.73
C GLY A 57 2.31 10.18 -27.60
N PRO A 58 2.87 9.14 -26.93
CA PRO A 58 2.23 8.51 -25.78
C PRO A 58 2.02 9.47 -24.61
N LYS A 59 2.92 10.43 -24.35
CA LYS A 59 2.73 11.47 -23.32
C LYS A 59 1.46 12.28 -23.54
N GLN A 60 1.23 12.78 -24.76
CA GLN A 60 0.01 13.52 -25.08
C GLN A 60 -1.24 12.65 -24.92
N TYR A 61 -1.18 11.37 -25.31
CA TYR A 61 -2.28 10.44 -25.13
C TYR A 61 -2.61 10.22 -23.64
N ILE A 62 -1.59 10.09 -22.79
CA ILE A 62 -1.76 10.00 -21.34
C ILE A 62 -2.42 11.27 -20.80
N PHE A 63 -1.95 12.46 -21.19
CA PHE A 63 -2.50 13.73 -20.69
C PHE A 63 -3.97 13.91 -21.11
N ASN A 64 -4.31 13.54 -22.34
CA ASN A 64 -5.70 13.54 -22.82
C ASN A 64 -6.55 12.53 -22.04
N SER A 65 -6.00 11.36 -21.72
CA SER A 65 -6.67 10.35 -20.89
C SER A 65 -6.89 10.86 -19.47
N THR A 66 -5.90 11.53 -18.87
CA THR A 66 -5.99 12.17 -17.56
C THR A 66 -7.14 13.18 -17.52
N MET A 67 -7.22 14.08 -18.51
CA MET A 67 -8.33 15.02 -18.63
C MET A 67 -9.68 14.30 -18.75
N ARG A 68 -9.76 13.24 -19.57
CA ARG A 68 -11.00 12.50 -19.78
C ARG A 68 -11.54 11.88 -18.48
N TRP A 69 -10.69 11.43 -17.57
CA TRP A 69 -11.14 10.84 -16.30
C TRP A 69 -11.41 11.89 -15.22
N MET A 70 -10.67 13.00 -15.23
CA MET A 70 -10.85 14.09 -14.26
C MET A 70 -11.96 15.06 -14.63
N ASN A 71 -12.33 15.16 -15.90
CA ASN A 71 -13.41 16.00 -16.40
C ASN A 71 -14.15 15.26 -17.54
N PRO A 72 -14.92 14.21 -17.22
CA PRO A 72 -15.49 13.33 -18.23
C PRO A 72 -16.48 14.06 -19.11
N MET A 73 -16.23 13.96 -20.42
CA MET A 73 -17.02 14.63 -21.46
C MET A 73 -17.12 16.16 -21.29
N ASN A 74 -16.14 16.78 -20.61
CA ASN A 74 -16.15 18.20 -20.25
C ASN A 74 -17.36 18.60 -19.40
N LYS A 75 -17.88 17.70 -18.55
CA LYS A 75 -19.06 17.93 -17.69
C LYS A 75 -18.72 18.45 -16.28
N GLY A 76 -17.48 18.86 -16.03
CA GLY A 76 -17.04 19.37 -14.74
C GLY A 76 -16.31 18.31 -13.90
N ILE A 77 -15.44 18.78 -13.00
CA ILE A 77 -14.59 17.94 -12.14
C ILE A 77 -15.39 17.18 -11.09
N GLU A 78 -16.58 17.65 -10.74
CA GLU A 78 -17.53 16.98 -9.85
C GLU A 78 -18.06 15.66 -10.42
N ASN A 79 -17.95 15.47 -11.74
CA ASN A 79 -18.26 14.22 -12.41
C ASN A 79 -17.02 13.34 -12.63
N GLY A 80 -15.83 13.85 -12.31
CA GLY A 80 -14.55 13.18 -12.47
C GLY A 80 -14.05 12.49 -11.22
N ILE A 81 -12.84 11.94 -11.32
CA ILE A 81 -12.16 11.30 -10.19
C ILE A 81 -11.44 12.31 -9.29
N ASP A 82 -11.27 11.95 -8.02
CA ASP A 82 -10.63 12.79 -6.99
C ASP A 82 -9.10 12.65 -6.93
N GLY A 83 -8.50 11.76 -7.71
CA GLY A 83 -7.07 11.50 -7.62
C GLY A 83 -6.59 10.31 -8.44
N TRP A 84 -5.29 10.05 -8.36
CA TRP A 84 -4.60 9.02 -9.12
C TRP A 84 -3.66 8.22 -8.22
N ARG A 85 -3.70 6.89 -8.37
CA ARG A 85 -2.64 5.99 -7.93
C ARG A 85 -1.80 5.61 -9.15
N LEU A 86 -0.51 5.90 -9.11
CA LEU A 86 0.40 5.71 -10.24
C LEU A 86 1.16 4.39 -10.08
N ASP A 87 0.88 3.45 -10.98
CA ASP A 87 1.52 2.14 -11.09
C ASP A 87 2.97 2.30 -11.57
N VAL A 88 3.89 1.52 -10.98
CA VAL A 88 5.31 1.48 -11.36
C VAL A 88 5.94 2.85 -11.65
N ALA A 89 5.58 3.87 -10.86
CA ALA A 89 5.94 5.26 -11.14
C ALA A 89 7.46 5.48 -11.20
N TYR A 90 8.21 4.58 -10.56
CA TYR A 90 9.67 4.56 -10.56
C TYR A 90 10.31 4.17 -11.90
N ASP A 91 9.56 3.56 -12.82
CA ASP A 91 10.07 3.20 -14.15
C ASP A 91 10.03 4.40 -15.12
N VAL A 92 9.34 5.49 -14.75
CA VAL A 92 9.19 6.70 -15.57
C VAL A 92 10.02 7.85 -15.00
N ALA A 93 10.76 8.56 -15.87
CA ALA A 93 11.64 9.64 -15.45
C ALA A 93 10.89 10.83 -14.80
N HIS A 94 11.53 11.46 -13.81
CA HIS A 94 11.01 12.59 -13.04
C HIS A 94 10.41 13.75 -13.86
N PRO A 95 11.03 14.23 -14.97
CA PRO A 95 10.48 15.38 -15.72
C PRO A 95 9.05 15.14 -16.23
N PHE A 96 8.73 13.90 -16.65
CA PHE A 96 7.37 13.52 -17.03
C PHE A 96 6.37 13.73 -15.89
N TRP A 97 6.72 13.33 -14.66
CA TRP A 97 5.84 13.47 -13.50
C TRP A 97 5.59 14.92 -13.11
N LYS A 98 6.58 15.80 -13.29
CA LYS A 98 6.44 17.23 -13.03
C LYS A 98 5.47 17.90 -14.02
N ASP A 99 5.62 17.57 -15.29
CA ASP A 99 4.69 18.04 -16.32
C ASP A 99 3.28 17.49 -16.09
N TRP A 100 3.19 16.21 -15.73
CA TRP A 100 1.92 15.56 -15.47
C TRP A 100 1.22 16.12 -14.23
N ARG A 101 1.94 16.37 -13.13
CA ARG A 101 1.39 17.06 -11.95
C ARG A 101 0.86 18.44 -12.32
N SER A 102 1.63 19.22 -13.08
CA SER A 102 1.23 20.55 -13.52
C SER A 102 -0.07 20.49 -14.33
N TRP A 103 -0.19 19.49 -15.21
CA TRP A 103 -1.42 19.23 -15.96
C TRP A 103 -2.60 18.85 -15.06
N VAL A 104 -2.44 17.88 -14.16
CA VAL A 104 -3.47 17.48 -13.19
C VAL A 104 -3.95 18.69 -12.38
N ARG A 105 -3.01 19.48 -11.83
CA ARG A 105 -3.33 20.64 -10.99
C ARG A 105 -4.05 21.76 -11.76
N SER A 106 -3.81 21.88 -13.06
CA SER A 106 -4.56 22.79 -13.94
C SER A 106 -6.02 22.38 -14.12
N ILE A 107 -6.34 21.09 -13.94
CA ILE A 107 -7.69 20.54 -14.06
C ILE A 107 -8.40 20.57 -12.71
N ASN A 108 -7.77 20.02 -11.67
CA ASN A 108 -8.31 19.96 -10.31
C ASN A 108 -7.18 20.16 -9.30
N THR A 109 -7.19 21.31 -8.61
CA THR A 109 -6.20 21.66 -7.59
C THR A 109 -6.27 20.77 -6.36
N ASN A 110 -7.37 20.04 -6.14
CA ASN A 110 -7.57 19.15 -4.99
C ASN A 110 -7.29 17.67 -5.30
N ALA A 111 -6.89 17.31 -6.52
CA ALA A 111 -6.65 15.92 -6.89
C ALA A 111 -5.55 15.27 -6.02
N TYR A 112 -5.80 14.10 -5.44
CA TYR A 112 -4.82 13.38 -4.64
C TYR A 112 -3.90 12.53 -5.51
N LEU A 113 -2.58 12.78 -5.44
CA LEU A 113 -1.58 12.09 -6.25
C LEU A 113 -0.71 11.17 -5.39
N THR A 114 -0.88 9.86 -5.55
CA THR A 114 -0.10 8.84 -4.81
C THR A 114 0.62 7.89 -5.77
N ALA A 115 1.92 7.68 -5.55
CA ALA A 115 2.72 6.76 -6.36
C ALA A 115 2.97 5.43 -5.66
N GLU A 116 3.00 4.35 -6.43
CA GLU A 116 3.54 3.08 -5.99
C GLU A 116 5.06 3.14 -5.95
N LEU A 117 5.63 3.29 -4.76
CA LEU A 117 7.08 3.24 -4.53
C LEU A 117 7.39 2.25 -3.42
N VAL A 118 8.06 1.15 -3.76
CA VAL A 118 8.48 0.08 -2.83
C VAL A 118 9.94 0.25 -2.38
N TYR A 119 10.46 1.46 -2.47
CA TYR A 119 11.87 1.79 -2.24
C TYR A 119 12.14 2.35 -0.83
N PRO A 120 13.42 2.29 -0.39
CA PRO A 120 13.86 3.00 0.81
C PRO A 120 13.62 4.51 0.70
N ILE A 121 13.50 5.16 1.87
CA ILE A 121 13.26 6.60 2.02
C ILE A 121 14.08 7.47 1.06
N GLU A 122 15.40 7.26 0.95
CA GLU A 122 16.27 8.10 0.12
C GLU A 122 15.92 8.10 -1.37
N GLN A 123 15.44 6.97 -1.88
CA GLN A 123 14.99 6.85 -3.28
C GLN A 123 13.57 7.38 -3.47
N THR A 124 12.76 7.41 -2.40
CA THR A 124 11.42 8.01 -2.42
C THR A 124 11.46 9.53 -2.35
N LYS A 125 12.44 10.13 -1.66
CA LYS A 125 12.54 11.58 -1.43
C LYS A 125 12.37 12.46 -2.68
N PRO A 126 12.98 12.17 -3.84
CA PRO A 126 12.86 13.01 -5.03
C PRO A 126 11.41 13.22 -5.49
N TYR A 127 10.54 12.22 -5.30
CA TYR A 127 9.14 12.24 -5.73
C TYR A 127 8.20 13.07 -4.85
N LEU A 128 8.65 13.49 -3.65
CA LEU A 128 7.82 14.12 -2.61
C LEU A 128 8.29 15.53 -2.25
N ARG A 129 8.87 16.27 -3.21
CA ARG A 129 9.33 17.66 -3.03
C ARG A 129 8.26 18.71 -3.32
N GLY A 130 7.02 18.27 -3.60
CA GLY A 130 5.88 19.12 -3.93
C GLY A 130 5.68 19.38 -5.43
N ASP A 131 6.60 18.90 -6.28
CA ASP A 131 6.58 19.07 -7.74
C ASP A 131 6.18 17.79 -8.52
N GLU A 132 6.02 16.64 -7.86
CA GLU A 132 5.56 15.39 -8.48
C GLU A 132 4.32 14.80 -7.78
N PHE A 133 4.47 14.13 -6.65
CA PHE A 133 3.34 13.50 -5.94
C PHE A 133 3.05 14.14 -4.58
N ASP A 134 1.84 13.95 -4.07
CA ASP A 134 1.45 14.40 -2.73
C ASP A 134 1.80 13.38 -1.65
N ALA A 135 1.88 12.12 -2.05
CA ALA A 135 2.08 10.96 -1.20
C ALA A 135 2.63 9.78 -2.01
N THR A 136 2.91 8.69 -1.30
CA THR A 136 3.09 7.37 -1.90
C THR A 136 2.19 6.37 -1.20
N MET A 137 1.98 5.23 -1.84
CA MET A 137 1.71 3.99 -1.12
C MET A 137 2.87 3.81 -0.13
N ASN A 138 2.60 4.02 1.16
CA ASN A 138 3.63 4.14 2.18
C ASN A 138 4.17 2.76 2.58
N TYR A 139 4.87 2.11 1.66
CA TYR A 139 5.52 0.83 1.91
C TYR A 139 6.59 0.94 3.00
N ASN A 140 7.26 2.08 3.15
CA ASN A 140 8.17 2.30 4.28
C ASN A 140 7.44 2.17 5.64
N PHE A 141 6.23 2.73 5.77
CA PHE A 141 5.38 2.48 6.94
C PHE A 141 5.04 0.99 7.08
N ALA A 142 4.60 0.36 6.00
CA ALA A 142 4.28 -1.07 6.02
C ALA A 142 5.48 -1.94 6.44
N PHE A 143 6.70 -1.63 5.96
CA PHE A 143 7.93 -2.34 6.33
C PHE A 143 8.21 -2.24 7.83
N ILE A 144 8.09 -1.05 8.41
CA ILE A 144 8.27 -0.81 9.85
C ILE A 144 7.19 -1.56 10.65
N MET A 145 5.94 -1.47 10.21
CA MET A 145 4.80 -2.09 10.86
C MET A 145 4.86 -3.61 10.84
N HIS A 146 5.22 -4.22 9.71
CA HIS A 146 5.41 -5.67 9.61
C HIS A 146 6.60 -6.14 10.46
N ASP A 147 7.71 -5.41 10.45
CA ASP A 147 8.88 -5.77 11.25
C ASP A 147 8.60 -5.70 12.75
N PHE A 148 7.78 -4.75 13.22
CA PHE A 148 7.44 -4.65 14.64
C PHE A 148 6.25 -5.51 15.04
N PHE A 149 5.14 -5.50 14.30
CA PHE A 149 3.93 -6.20 14.73
C PHE A 149 3.79 -7.60 14.19
N VAL A 150 4.37 -7.97 13.04
CA VAL A 150 4.16 -9.30 12.43
C VAL A 150 5.22 -10.29 12.88
N GLN A 151 6.48 -9.88 12.98
CA GLN A 151 7.54 -10.73 13.50
C GLN A 151 7.39 -10.92 15.02
N ASP A 152 7.65 -12.13 15.53
CA ASP A 152 7.48 -12.45 16.95
C ASP A 152 8.81 -12.36 17.69
N SER A 153 9.75 -13.26 17.35
CA SER A 153 11.08 -13.33 17.96
C SER A 153 12.12 -12.47 17.24
N THR A 154 11.93 -12.20 15.95
CA THR A 154 12.89 -11.46 15.10
C THR A 154 12.49 -10.02 14.81
N GLY A 155 11.40 -9.58 15.45
CA GLY A 155 10.85 -8.25 15.25
C GLY A 155 11.69 -7.15 15.88
N SER A 156 11.51 -5.92 15.39
CA SER A 156 12.14 -4.74 15.98
C SER A 156 11.77 -4.59 17.46
N SER A 157 12.70 -4.04 18.24
CA SER A 157 12.45 -3.50 19.57
C SER A 157 11.51 -2.29 19.49
N VAL A 158 10.92 -1.88 20.62
CA VAL A 158 10.10 -0.68 20.74
C VAL A 158 10.93 0.57 20.46
N ILE A 159 12.19 0.61 20.92
CA ILE A 159 13.09 1.73 20.63
C ILE A 159 13.40 1.87 19.13
N ASP A 160 13.66 0.76 18.43
CA ASP A 160 13.89 0.81 16.98
C ASP A 160 12.61 1.13 16.21
N PHE A 161 11.46 0.66 16.67
CA PHE A 161 10.17 1.00 16.09
C PHE A 161 9.88 2.50 16.18
N ASP A 162 10.03 3.11 17.36
CA ASP A 162 9.84 4.55 17.53
C ASP A 162 10.83 5.35 16.67
N ARG A 163 12.11 4.98 16.70
CA ARG A 163 13.17 5.63 15.92
C ARG A 163 12.85 5.60 14.42
N LYS A 164 12.50 4.44 13.86
CA LYS A 164 12.18 4.28 12.43
C LYS A 164 10.91 5.06 12.05
N LEU A 165 9.88 5.06 12.90
CA LEU A 165 8.69 5.86 12.66
C LEU A 165 8.99 7.36 12.67
N LYS A 166 9.81 7.83 13.61
CA LYS A 166 10.25 9.23 13.68
C LYS A 166 11.05 9.63 12.45
N GLU A 167 11.99 8.77 12.03
CA GLU A 167 12.74 8.95 10.78
C GLU A 167 11.80 9.10 9.57
N LEU A 168 10.82 8.20 9.43
CA LEU A 168 9.84 8.24 8.34
C LEU A 168 8.98 9.51 8.37
N ARG A 169 8.50 9.96 9.54
CA ARG A 169 7.73 11.21 9.65
C ARG A 169 8.52 12.43 9.19
N ASN A 170 9.81 12.45 9.47
CA ASN A 170 10.68 13.59 9.18
C ASN A 170 11.29 13.56 7.78
N ALA A 171 11.10 12.46 7.03
CA ALA A 171 11.85 12.21 5.80
C ALA A 171 11.47 13.10 4.62
N PHE A 172 10.23 13.57 4.55
CA PHE A 172 9.64 14.20 3.36
C PHE A 172 9.04 15.59 3.60
N GLY A 173 9.22 16.16 4.80
CA GLY A 173 8.57 17.40 5.24
C GLY A 173 7.29 17.14 6.04
N GLU A 174 6.97 18.07 6.96
CA GLU A 174 5.89 17.86 7.95
C GLU A 174 4.52 17.62 7.31
N ASP A 175 4.17 18.38 6.27
CA ASP A 175 2.87 18.27 5.60
C ASP A 175 2.70 16.95 4.83
N VAL A 176 3.78 16.39 4.28
CA VAL A 176 3.73 15.14 3.50
C VAL A 176 3.36 13.96 4.39
N ALA A 177 3.85 13.93 5.64
CA ALA A 177 3.57 12.85 6.58
C ALA A 177 2.06 12.69 6.87
N PHE A 178 1.28 13.76 6.80
CA PHE A 178 -0.18 13.72 6.95
C PHE A 178 -0.92 13.16 5.72
N ASN A 179 -0.28 13.17 4.56
CA ASN A 179 -0.87 12.75 3.28
C ASN A 179 -0.51 11.31 2.88
N MET A 180 0.52 10.70 3.50
CA MET A 180 1.01 9.37 3.14
C MET A 180 -0.07 8.29 3.21
N GLN A 181 -0.18 7.46 2.17
CA GLN A 181 -1.16 6.37 2.10
C GLN A 181 -0.65 5.16 2.89
N ASN A 182 -0.94 5.13 4.19
CA ASN A 182 -0.50 4.08 5.10
C ASN A 182 -1.28 2.78 4.85
N LEU A 183 -0.66 1.84 4.16
CA LEU A 183 -1.17 0.50 3.91
C LEU A 183 -0.46 -0.54 4.77
N MET A 184 -1.10 -1.70 4.93
CA MET A 184 -0.47 -2.91 5.49
C MET A 184 -0.23 -3.99 4.43
N ASN A 185 -0.94 -3.91 3.30
CA ASN A 185 -0.96 -4.88 2.22
C ASN A 185 -1.70 -4.28 1.02
N SER A 186 -1.68 -5.00 -0.10
CA SER A 186 -2.37 -4.64 -1.34
C SER A 186 -2.65 -5.90 -2.16
N HIS A 187 -3.04 -5.72 -3.41
CA HIS A 187 -3.17 -6.79 -4.39
C HIS A 187 -1.81 -7.36 -4.86
N ASP A 188 -0.68 -6.77 -4.47
CA ASP A 188 0.69 -7.22 -4.80
C ASP A 188 1.48 -7.67 -3.55
N ALA A 189 0.76 -7.85 -2.44
CA ALA A 189 1.30 -8.38 -1.20
C ALA A 189 0.35 -9.43 -0.62
N THR A 190 0.89 -10.26 0.29
CA THR A 190 0.05 -11.18 1.07
C THR A 190 -0.98 -10.41 1.91
N ARG A 191 -2.13 -11.02 2.19
CA ARG A 191 -3.09 -10.41 3.12
C ARG A 191 -2.51 -10.25 4.52
N LEU A 192 -2.85 -9.16 5.22
CA LEU A 192 -2.36 -8.92 6.59
C LEU A 192 -2.65 -10.12 7.50
N ALA A 193 -3.83 -10.72 7.34
CA ALA A 193 -4.25 -11.90 8.09
C ALA A 193 -3.34 -13.12 7.86
N SER A 194 -2.81 -13.30 6.65
CA SER A 194 -1.83 -14.34 6.34
C SER A 194 -0.42 -13.95 6.74
N ALA A 195 -0.05 -12.65 6.69
CA ALA A 195 1.23 -12.18 7.20
C ALA A 195 1.39 -12.50 8.69
N VAL A 196 0.39 -12.19 9.52
CA VAL A 196 0.40 -12.52 10.97
C VAL A 196 0.42 -14.02 11.25
N ALA A 197 -0.03 -14.85 10.29
CA ALA A 197 0.02 -16.32 10.38
C ALA A 197 1.38 -16.91 9.96
N ASN A 198 2.30 -16.08 9.48
CA ASN A 198 3.66 -16.45 9.07
C ASN A 198 4.73 -15.53 9.71
N PRO A 199 4.77 -15.44 11.06
CA PRO A 199 5.78 -14.65 11.76
C PRO A 199 7.18 -15.23 11.57
N ASP A 200 8.21 -14.40 11.77
CA ASP A 200 9.64 -14.78 11.78
C ASP A 200 10.16 -15.44 10.49
N GLY A 201 9.47 -15.18 9.37
CA GLY A 201 9.88 -15.57 8.04
C GLY A 201 10.83 -14.57 7.37
N LYS A 202 10.60 -14.27 6.09
CA LYS A 202 11.28 -13.14 5.45
C LYS A 202 10.65 -11.83 5.93
N LYS A 203 11.48 -10.80 6.12
CA LYS A 203 11.01 -9.47 6.52
C LYS A 203 10.32 -8.79 5.33
N PHE A 204 9.20 -8.12 5.58
CA PHE A 204 8.42 -7.43 4.54
C PHE A 204 9.25 -6.36 3.80
N GLY A 205 10.17 -5.69 4.52
CA GLY A 205 11.10 -4.71 3.95
C GLY A 205 12.15 -5.29 2.99
N ASP A 206 12.38 -6.60 3.01
CA ASP A 206 13.20 -7.28 1.98
C ASP A 206 12.34 -7.57 0.74
N TRP A 207 11.73 -6.54 0.16
CA TRP A 207 10.57 -6.64 -0.75
C TRP A 207 10.67 -7.76 -1.80
N GLY A 208 11.74 -7.80 -2.61
CA GLY A 208 11.90 -8.83 -3.64
C GLY A 208 12.06 -10.26 -3.10
N LYS A 209 12.68 -10.43 -1.93
CA LYS A 209 12.79 -11.74 -1.26
C LYS A 209 11.46 -12.12 -0.62
N TYR A 210 10.79 -11.18 0.04
CA TYR A 210 9.48 -11.38 0.65
C TYR A 210 8.42 -11.73 -0.37
N PHE A 211 8.37 -10.99 -1.48
CA PHE A 211 7.40 -11.15 -2.56
C PHE A 211 7.39 -12.60 -3.05
N ASN A 212 8.56 -13.14 -3.40
CA ASN A 212 8.70 -14.55 -3.78
C ASN A 212 8.42 -15.51 -2.62
N TRP A 213 8.92 -15.23 -1.42
CA TRP A 213 8.74 -16.13 -0.27
C TRP A 213 7.29 -16.27 0.21
N SER A 214 6.47 -15.22 0.01
CA SER A 214 5.06 -15.18 0.41
C SER A 214 4.10 -15.73 -0.65
N GLN A 215 4.60 -16.10 -1.84
CA GLN A 215 3.79 -16.79 -2.85
C GLN A 215 3.78 -18.29 -2.56
N LYS A 216 2.57 -18.88 -2.47
CA LYS A 216 2.43 -20.33 -2.25
C LYS A 216 3.07 -21.17 -3.37
N SER A 217 3.03 -20.68 -4.61
CA SER A 217 3.65 -21.31 -5.78
C SER A 217 5.18 -21.38 -5.70
N LYS A 218 5.82 -20.49 -4.95
CA LYS A 218 7.28 -20.42 -4.74
C LYS A 218 7.71 -20.97 -3.37
N ASN A 219 6.81 -20.98 -2.41
CA ASN A 219 7.02 -21.49 -1.07
C ASN A 219 5.81 -22.31 -0.59
N ARG A 220 5.86 -23.62 -0.82
CA ARG A 220 4.79 -24.55 -0.41
C ARG A 220 4.58 -24.59 1.11
N LYS A 221 5.55 -24.14 1.91
CA LYS A 221 5.45 -24.08 3.37
C LYS A 221 4.78 -22.80 3.88
N TYR A 222 4.55 -21.80 3.02
CA TYR A 222 3.83 -20.59 3.42
C TYR A 222 2.41 -20.95 3.88
N ASN A 223 2.01 -20.51 5.06
CA ASN A 223 0.70 -20.78 5.61
C ASN A 223 -0.34 -19.86 4.95
N ALA A 224 -1.18 -20.43 4.08
CA ALA A 224 -2.26 -19.75 3.37
C ALA A 224 -3.65 -20.07 3.97
N GLN A 225 -3.70 -20.68 5.15
CA GLN A 225 -4.94 -21.11 5.81
C GLN A 225 -5.57 -19.99 6.63
N LYS A 226 -6.80 -20.23 7.09
CA LYS A 226 -7.54 -19.32 7.96
C LYS A 226 -6.74 -19.00 9.24
N PRO A 227 -6.59 -17.71 9.59
CA PRO A 227 -5.92 -17.31 10.82
C PRO A 227 -6.62 -17.80 12.10
N THR A 228 -5.83 -18.12 13.11
CA THR A 228 -6.31 -18.44 14.46
C THR A 228 -6.90 -17.22 15.16
N ALA A 229 -7.62 -17.43 16.28
CA ALA A 229 -8.15 -16.34 17.09
C ALA A 229 -7.05 -15.40 17.61
N GLU A 230 -5.89 -15.93 18.01
CA GLU A 230 -4.73 -15.15 18.45
C GLU A 230 -4.16 -14.29 17.32
N GLN A 231 -4.00 -14.87 16.13
CA GLN A 231 -3.56 -14.14 14.93
C GLN A 231 -4.55 -13.03 14.55
N ARG A 232 -5.86 -13.23 14.76
CA ARG A 232 -6.87 -12.17 14.60
C ARG A 232 -6.74 -11.06 15.61
N GLN A 233 -6.41 -11.34 16.87
CA GLN A 233 -6.13 -10.28 17.86
C GLN A 233 -4.91 -9.45 17.47
N LYS A 234 -3.86 -10.11 16.96
CA LYS A 234 -2.68 -9.43 16.40
C LYS A 234 -3.04 -8.54 15.20
N GLN A 235 -3.89 -9.02 14.28
CA GLN A 235 -4.44 -8.19 13.20
C GLN A 235 -5.20 -6.97 13.74
N LYS A 236 -6.08 -7.15 14.74
CA LYS A 236 -6.83 -6.05 15.37
C LYS A 236 -5.91 -4.99 15.96
N LEU A 237 -4.82 -5.39 16.61
CA LEU A 237 -3.82 -4.47 17.17
C LEU A 237 -3.13 -3.63 16.09
N ILE A 238 -2.73 -4.27 14.97
CA ILE A 238 -2.11 -3.59 13.83
C ILE A 238 -3.07 -2.55 13.23
N VAL A 239 -4.34 -2.92 13.04
CA VAL A 239 -5.37 -2.02 12.50
C VAL A 239 -5.62 -0.84 13.43
N ALA A 240 -5.60 -1.07 14.75
CA ALA A 240 -5.72 0.01 15.73
C ALA A 240 -4.57 1.02 15.60
N PHE A 241 -3.33 0.54 15.47
CA PHE A 241 -2.21 1.44 15.22
C PHE A 241 -2.38 2.21 13.91
N GLN A 242 -2.63 1.51 12.80
CA GLN A 242 -2.79 2.11 11.48
C GLN A 242 -3.84 3.23 11.48
N MET A 243 -4.97 3.01 12.16
CA MET A 243 -6.07 3.97 12.23
C MET A 243 -5.83 5.15 13.16
N LEU A 244 -5.03 4.98 14.21
CA LEU A 244 -4.78 6.02 15.21
C LEU A 244 -3.46 6.78 14.96
N TYR A 245 -2.65 6.30 14.02
CA TYR A 245 -1.45 6.95 13.53
C TYR A 245 -1.76 8.13 12.56
N LEU A 246 -0.78 8.99 12.31
CA LEU A 246 -0.87 10.08 11.33
C LEU A 246 -0.78 9.54 9.90
N GLY A 247 -1.20 10.32 8.91
CA GLY A 247 -1.28 9.87 7.51
C GLY A 247 -2.68 9.41 7.12
N SER A 248 -2.84 8.89 5.90
CA SER A 248 -4.11 8.41 5.35
C SER A 248 -4.16 6.87 5.37
N PRO A 249 -4.92 6.23 6.28
CA PRO A 249 -4.98 4.77 6.34
C PRO A 249 -5.70 4.19 5.12
N MET A 250 -5.10 3.16 4.51
CA MET A 250 -5.65 2.38 3.41
C MET A 250 -5.87 0.94 3.85
N PHE A 251 -7.05 0.39 3.55
CA PHE A 251 -7.35 -1.02 3.73
C PHE A 251 -7.49 -1.72 2.38
N PHE A 252 -7.08 -2.99 2.33
CA PHE A 252 -7.31 -3.85 1.18
C PHE A 252 -8.64 -4.58 1.34
N TYR A 253 -9.47 -4.61 0.30
CA TYR A 253 -10.85 -5.10 0.38
C TYR A 253 -10.92 -6.49 1.03
N GLY A 254 -11.87 -6.65 1.94
CA GLY A 254 -12.11 -7.92 2.61
C GLY A 254 -11.19 -8.20 3.79
N ASP A 255 -10.15 -7.41 4.04
CA ASP A 255 -9.40 -7.52 5.30
C ASP A 255 -10.29 -7.22 6.51
N GLU A 256 -11.22 -6.29 6.38
CA GLU A 256 -12.27 -5.99 7.36
C GLU A 256 -13.33 -7.09 7.48
N ALA A 257 -13.51 -7.88 6.41
CA ALA A 257 -14.42 -9.03 6.37
C ALA A 257 -13.77 -10.33 6.89
N GLY A 258 -12.49 -10.27 7.29
CA GLY A 258 -11.75 -11.42 7.78
C GLY A 258 -11.21 -12.32 6.66
N MET A 259 -10.98 -11.81 5.45
CA MET A 259 -10.35 -12.59 4.39
C MET A 259 -8.86 -12.88 4.71
N TRP A 260 -8.35 -13.98 4.15
CA TRP A 260 -6.95 -14.41 4.23
C TRP A 260 -6.51 -14.93 2.86
N GLY A 261 -5.21 -14.97 2.65
CA GLY A 261 -4.60 -15.39 1.39
C GLY A 261 -3.12 -15.06 1.36
N ALA A 262 -2.34 -15.96 0.76
CA ALA A 262 -0.94 -15.74 0.42
C ALA A 262 -0.78 -14.55 -0.55
N ASN A 263 0.43 -14.34 -1.06
CA ASN A 263 0.65 -13.31 -2.08
C ASN A 263 -0.01 -13.70 -3.43
N ASP A 264 0.07 -12.80 -4.42
CA ASP A 264 -0.56 -12.93 -5.75
C ASP A 264 -0.39 -14.34 -6.34
N PRO A 265 -1.49 -14.98 -6.83
CA PRO A 265 -2.86 -14.46 -6.96
C PRO A 265 -3.77 -14.65 -5.75
N ASP A 266 -3.29 -15.27 -4.68
CA ASP A 266 -4.17 -15.72 -3.59
C ASP A 266 -4.74 -14.57 -2.74
N CYS A 267 -4.07 -13.41 -2.71
CA CYS A 267 -4.62 -12.23 -2.04
C CYS A 267 -5.88 -11.68 -2.75
N ARG A 268 -6.11 -12.06 -4.02
CA ARG A 268 -7.16 -11.54 -4.90
C ARG A 268 -8.43 -12.41 -4.94
N LYS A 269 -8.69 -13.17 -3.86
CA LYS A 269 -9.92 -13.98 -3.69
C LYS A 269 -11.20 -13.13 -3.87
N PRO A 270 -12.31 -13.71 -4.35
CA PRO A 270 -13.61 -13.03 -4.36
C PRO A 270 -14.01 -12.54 -2.97
N MET A 271 -14.66 -11.38 -2.90
CA MET A 271 -15.12 -10.81 -1.63
C MET A 271 -16.07 -11.74 -0.88
N VAL A 272 -15.89 -11.81 0.44
CA VAL A 272 -16.80 -12.51 1.36
C VAL A 272 -17.87 -11.51 1.81
N TRP A 273 -19.13 -11.78 1.51
CA TRP A 273 -20.29 -10.94 1.80
C TRP A 273 -21.11 -11.54 2.95
N PRO A 274 -21.68 -10.72 3.85
CA PRO A 274 -22.37 -11.20 5.05
C PRO A 274 -23.68 -11.96 4.76
N ASN A 275 -24.28 -11.75 3.59
CA ASN A 275 -25.54 -12.36 3.16
C ASN A 275 -25.37 -13.56 2.23
N MET A 276 -24.13 -14.03 2.02
CA MET A 276 -23.83 -15.17 1.17
C MET A 276 -23.34 -16.36 2.00
N LYS A 277 -23.56 -17.57 1.48
CA LYS A 277 -22.98 -18.81 1.99
C LYS A 277 -21.86 -19.23 1.07
N TYR A 278 -20.78 -19.71 1.65
CA TYR A 278 -19.58 -20.11 0.95
C TYR A 278 -19.26 -21.56 1.27
N ASP A 279 -18.73 -22.27 0.28
CA ASP A 279 -18.15 -23.59 0.52
C ASP A 279 -16.89 -23.45 1.38
N THR A 280 -16.66 -24.47 2.21
CA THR A 280 -15.44 -24.58 3.01
C THR A 280 -14.22 -24.72 2.10
N GLU A 281 -13.18 -23.94 2.37
CA GLU A 281 -11.92 -24.01 1.64
C GLU A 281 -11.10 -25.20 2.15
N THR A 282 -10.64 -26.06 1.25
CA THR A 282 -9.85 -27.27 1.57
C THR A 282 -8.60 -27.43 0.71
N PHE A 283 -8.35 -26.48 -0.19
CA PHE A 283 -7.23 -26.49 -1.12
C PHE A 283 -6.42 -25.19 -1.00
N ASN A 284 -5.11 -25.34 -0.94
CA ASN A 284 -4.18 -24.23 -1.09
C ASN A 284 -4.16 -23.77 -2.56
N PRO A 285 -3.63 -22.57 -2.85
CA PRO A 285 -3.45 -22.08 -4.22
C PRO A 285 -2.65 -23.01 -5.13
N ASP A 286 -1.68 -23.76 -4.57
CA ASP A 286 -0.88 -24.76 -5.29
C ASP A 286 -1.59 -26.12 -5.46
N GLN A 287 -2.91 -26.18 -5.20
CA GLN A 287 -3.78 -27.35 -5.31
C GLN A 287 -3.51 -28.46 -4.29
N THR A 288 -2.64 -28.23 -3.30
CA THR A 288 -2.46 -29.17 -2.18
C THR A 288 -3.63 -29.06 -1.19
N LYS A 289 -4.06 -30.19 -0.63
CA LYS A 289 -5.15 -30.21 0.35
C LYS A 289 -4.68 -29.76 1.74
N HIS A 290 -5.58 -29.12 2.49
CA HIS A 290 -5.41 -28.81 3.90
C HIS A 290 -6.71 -29.04 4.68
N SER A 291 -6.66 -28.83 5.99
CA SER A 291 -7.83 -28.89 6.87
C SER A 291 -8.90 -27.89 6.44
N ALA A 292 -10.16 -28.26 6.61
CA ALA A 292 -11.30 -27.44 6.27
C ALA A 292 -11.27 -26.05 6.95
N ASP A 293 -11.23 -25.00 6.14
CA ASP A 293 -11.33 -23.60 6.56
C ASP A 293 -12.72 -23.06 6.23
N VAL A 294 -13.51 -22.77 7.26
CA VAL A 294 -14.85 -22.19 7.09
C VAL A 294 -14.72 -20.74 6.61
N VAL A 295 -15.20 -20.48 5.39
CA VAL A 295 -15.26 -19.15 4.78
C VAL A 295 -16.57 -18.47 5.20
N GLN A 296 -16.45 -17.38 5.95
CA GLN A 296 -17.59 -16.59 6.41
C GLN A 296 -17.17 -15.16 6.71
N PHE A 297 -18.12 -14.23 6.64
CA PHE A 297 -17.89 -12.83 6.99
C PHE A 297 -17.61 -12.67 8.49
N ASP A 298 -16.51 -12.01 8.84
CA ASP A 298 -16.11 -11.76 10.21
C ASP A 298 -16.75 -10.47 10.76
N ASN A 299 -17.92 -10.62 11.39
CA ASN A 299 -18.67 -9.49 11.96
C ASN A 299 -17.94 -8.81 13.14
N ASP A 300 -17.13 -9.56 13.89
CA ASP A 300 -16.38 -9.03 15.04
C ASP A 300 -15.22 -8.16 14.54
N LEU A 301 -14.45 -8.64 13.56
CA LEU A 301 -13.41 -7.86 12.92
C LEU A 301 -14.01 -6.63 12.19
N PHE A 302 -15.10 -6.80 11.45
CA PHE A 302 -15.76 -5.67 10.78
C PHE A 302 -16.21 -4.59 11.77
N SER A 303 -16.78 -4.99 12.92
CA SER A 303 -17.18 -4.07 13.99
C SER A 303 -15.97 -3.35 14.61
N TRP A 304 -14.82 -4.04 14.72
CA TRP A 304 -13.57 -3.43 15.15
C TRP A 304 -13.08 -2.34 14.21
N TYR A 305 -13.06 -2.60 12.90
CA TYR A 305 -12.74 -1.59 11.89
C TYR A 305 -13.68 -0.39 11.97
N LYS A 306 -15.00 -0.63 12.07
CA LYS A 306 -16.00 0.44 12.22
C LYS A 306 -15.77 1.27 13.49
N LYS A 307 -15.43 0.64 14.62
CA LYS A 307 -15.10 1.35 15.87
C LYS A 307 -13.92 2.31 15.65
N LEU A 308 -12.83 1.82 15.07
CA LEU A 308 -11.63 2.63 14.84
C LEU A 308 -11.85 3.75 13.81
N ILE A 309 -12.62 3.50 12.75
CA ILE A 309 -13.06 4.54 11.81
C ILE A 309 -13.89 5.59 12.55
N GLY A 310 -14.83 5.18 13.41
CA GLY A 310 -15.62 6.08 14.23
C GLY A 310 -14.76 6.97 15.14
N ILE A 311 -13.76 6.39 15.81
CA ILE A 311 -12.81 7.14 16.65
C ILE A 311 -12.03 8.15 15.80
N ARG A 312 -11.45 7.72 14.67
CA ARG A 312 -10.68 8.60 13.78
C ARG A 312 -11.53 9.74 13.19
N GLN A 313 -12.81 9.50 12.93
CA GLN A 313 -13.70 10.54 12.44
C GLN A 313 -14.10 11.53 13.53
N LYS A 314 -14.36 11.02 14.74
CA LYS A 314 -14.79 11.81 15.89
C LYS A 314 -13.71 12.76 16.40
N TYR A 315 -12.45 12.31 16.49
CA TYR A 315 -11.35 13.08 17.06
C TYR A 315 -10.45 13.60 15.94
N THR A 316 -10.45 14.92 15.74
CA THR A 316 -9.66 15.60 14.71
C THR A 316 -8.16 15.49 14.97
N ALA A 317 -7.73 15.42 16.23
CA ALA A 317 -6.34 15.20 16.63
C ALA A 317 -5.78 13.90 16.05
N VAL A 318 -6.58 12.85 15.88
CA VAL A 318 -6.14 11.60 15.23
C VAL A 318 -5.82 11.81 13.75
N LYS A 319 -6.47 12.77 13.09
CA LYS A 319 -6.21 13.09 11.67
C LYS A 319 -5.06 14.09 11.55
N LEU A 320 -5.16 15.22 12.24
CA LEU A 320 -4.35 16.42 12.01
C LEU A 320 -3.44 16.81 13.18
N GLY A 321 -3.52 16.11 14.32
CA GLY A 321 -2.74 16.44 15.51
C GLY A 321 -1.28 16.07 15.38
N THR A 322 -0.42 16.77 16.13
CA THR A 322 1.00 16.45 16.27
C THR A 322 1.19 15.06 16.87
N PHE A 323 2.34 14.43 16.65
CA PHE A 323 2.67 13.12 17.18
C PHE A 323 3.73 13.26 18.28
N ASN A 324 3.40 12.84 19.51
CA ASN A 324 4.33 12.85 20.63
C ASN A 324 4.49 11.43 21.18
N THR A 325 5.73 10.94 21.24
CA THR A 325 6.01 9.66 21.92
C THR A 325 5.95 9.85 23.43
N LEU A 326 5.21 8.98 24.12
CA LEU A 326 5.05 9.01 25.58
C LEU A 326 5.84 7.89 26.27
N THR A 327 5.84 6.68 25.71
CA THR A 327 6.52 5.53 26.31
C THR A 327 7.19 4.66 25.26
N ILE A 328 8.43 4.31 25.54
CA ILE A 328 9.27 3.36 24.80
C ILE A 328 9.81 2.38 25.83
N ASP A 329 9.21 1.20 25.93
CA ASP A 329 9.58 0.20 26.93
C ASP A 329 9.79 -1.16 26.25
N ASP A 330 11.05 -1.51 26.03
CA ASP A 330 11.46 -2.76 25.40
C ASP A 330 11.22 -3.97 26.31
N ASP A 331 11.46 -3.82 27.62
CA ASP A 331 11.36 -4.91 28.59
C ASP A 331 9.92 -5.43 28.69
N ASN A 332 8.94 -4.52 28.67
CA ASN A 332 7.53 -4.86 28.72
C ASN A 332 6.85 -4.86 27.34
N ARG A 333 7.58 -4.56 26.25
CA ARG A 333 7.05 -4.40 24.89
C ARG A 333 5.86 -3.44 24.83
N LEU A 334 5.96 -2.33 25.56
CA LEU A 334 4.92 -1.32 25.69
C LEU A 334 5.31 -0.07 24.91
N TYR A 335 4.40 0.39 24.05
CA TYR A 335 4.56 1.63 23.30
C TYR A 335 3.36 2.53 23.54
N ALA A 336 3.60 3.82 23.78
CA ALA A 336 2.53 4.80 23.87
C ALA A 336 2.89 6.10 23.17
N PHE A 337 1.90 6.72 22.53
CA PHE A 337 2.02 8.04 21.91
C PHE A 337 0.73 8.84 22.08
N SER A 338 0.82 10.17 22.00
CA SER A 338 -0.34 11.04 21.87
C SER A 338 -0.43 11.70 20.51
N ARG A 339 -1.67 11.95 20.11
CA ARG A 339 -2.05 12.82 19.00
C ARG A 339 -2.74 14.04 19.56
N GLN A 340 -2.17 15.22 19.33
CA GLN A 340 -2.64 16.46 19.97
C GLN A 340 -2.97 17.55 18.95
N LEU A 341 -4.15 18.15 19.07
CA LEU A 341 -4.56 19.32 18.29
C LEU A 341 -5.32 20.31 19.18
N GLY A 342 -4.70 21.45 19.49
CA GLY A 342 -5.25 22.42 20.43
C GLY A 342 -5.49 21.76 21.80
N ASN A 343 -6.74 21.79 22.25
CA ASN A 343 -7.17 21.19 23.52
C ASN A 343 -7.59 19.71 23.40
N GLU A 344 -7.64 19.16 22.18
CA GLU A 344 -7.97 17.75 21.96
C GLU A 344 -6.69 16.90 21.97
N GLU A 345 -6.66 15.87 22.81
CA GLU A 345 -5.57 14.90 22.87
C GLU A 345 -6.11 13.48 22.90
N VAL A 346 -5.56 12.61 22.05
CA VAL A 346 -5.85 11.18 22.03
C VAL A 346 -4.57 10.42 22.34
N ILE A 347 -4.59 9.65 23.42
CA ILE A 347 -3.48 8.80 23.84
C ILE A 347 -3.73 7.38 23.35
N VAL A 348 -2.73 6.81 22.70
CA VAL A 348 -2.75 5.44 22.18
C VAL A 348 -1.70 4.64 22.93
N VAL A 349 -2.13 3.53 23.53
CA VAL A 349 -1.27 2.64 24.32
C VAL A 349 -1.34 1.25 23.69
N ILE A 350 -0.18 0.66 23.45
CA ILE A 350 0.00 -0.59 22.71
C ILE A 350 0.82 -1.52 23.56
N ASN A 351 0.18 -2.59 24.00
CA ASN A 351 0.87 -3.70 24.65
C ASN A 351 1.11 -4.80 23.60
N ARG A 352 2.38 -5.04 23.24
CA ARG A 352 2.80 -6.13 22.33
C ARG A 352 3.33 -7.36 23.08
N SER A 353 3.14 -7.42 24.40
CA SER A 353 3.49 -8.59 25.22
C SER A 353 2.32 -9.55 25.37
N ASP A 354 2.62 -10.73 25.89
CA ASP A 354 1.67 -11.78 26.30
C ASP A 354 1.16 -11.59 27.74
N LYS A 355 1.56 -10.51 28.41
CA LYS A 355 1.26 -10.24 29.82
C LYS A 355 0.52 -8.92 29.98
N VAL A 356 -0.21 -8.79 31.08
CA VAL A 356 -0.77 -7.51 31.50
C VAL A 356 0.37 -6.60 31.91
N VAL A 357 0.42 -5.39 31.34
CA VAL A 357 1.40 -4.35 31.65
C VAL A 357 0.66 -3.13 32.17
N LEU A 358 1.12 -2.58 33.30
CA LEU A 358 0.58 -1.32 33.82
C LEU A 358 1.19 -0.15 33.06
N PHE A 359 0.33 0.69 32.47
CA PHE A 359 0.73 1.95 31.88
C PHE A 359 0.46 3.09 32.85
N SER A 360 1.50 3.87 33.15
CA SER A 360 1.43 5.07 33.96
C SER A 360 2.14 6.22 33.27
N ASP A 361 1.44 7.34 33.08
CA ASP A 361 2.01 8.57 32.52
C ASP A 361 1.42 9.78 33.25
N GLN A 362 2.21 10.86 33.40
CA GLN A 362 1.78 12.10 34.04
C GLN A 362 0.57 12.74 33.34
N VAL A 363 0.43 12.53 32.02
CA VAL A 363 -0.71 13.03 31.24
C VAL A 363 -2.04 12.44 31.75
N LEU A 364 -2.01 11.24 32.35
CA LEU A 364 -3.20 10.59 32.90
C LEU A 364 -3.63 11.20 34.25
N GLN A 365 -2.69 11.79 34.98
CA GLN A 365 -2.94 12.36 36.32
C GLN A 365 -3.47 13.80 36.26
N THR A 366 -3.25 14.48 35.14
CA THR A 366 -3.51 15.91 34.98
C THR A 366 -4.77 16.24 34.18
N LYS A 367 -5.47 15.23 33.66
CA LYS A 367 -6.60 15.40 32.72
C LYS A 367 -7.79 14.49 33.04
N ASN A 368 -9.00 14.95 32.72
CA ASN A 368 -10.21 14.11 32.72
C ASN A 368 -10.17 13.16 31.52
N ILE A 369 -9.93 11.87 31.75
CA ILE A 369 -9.77 10.86 30.71
C ILE A 369 -11.10 10.21 30.36
N LYS A 370 -11.36 10.03 29.06
CA LYS A 370 -12.43 9.16 28.55
C LYS A 370 -11.80 7.94 27.87
N THR A 371 -12.12 6.75 28.35
CA THR A 371 -11.70 5.49 27.72
C THR A 371 -12.70 5.10 26.61
N CYS A 372 -12.20 4.49 25.52
CA CYS A 372 -12.98 4.20 24.30
C CYS A 372 -13.02 2.72 23.94
#